data_AF-R7C6C9-F1
#
_entry.id   AF-R7C6C9-F1
#
_cell.length_a   1.000
_cell.length_b   1.000
_cell.length_c   1.000
_cell.angle_alpha   90.00
_cell.angle_beta   90.00
_cell.angle_gamma   90.00
#
_symmetry.space_group_name_H-M   'P 1'
#
loop_
_entity.id
_entity.type
_entity.pdbx_description
1 polymer ?
#
loop_
_entity_poly.entity_id
_entity_poly.type
_entity_poly.pdbx_seq_one_letter_code
_entity_poly.pdbx_strand_id
1 'polypeptide(L)'
;MMWIYCFLAFIVFLILLIIYLFTHKKTKGTKKPFRFLVWGVGILTIALFAAACILPADNQDESLSKQESTEYYRISTAINNGKFDHILLDIDKLFPPDKDLNSIRQTNRFMLLRLYYEKTGDTKKEKQLLTETSKNSEIMNDDVTKGIVEERLKELK
;
A
#
# COMPACT_ATOMS: atom_id res chain seq x y z
N MET A 1 0.52 12.02 7.28
CA MET A 1 0.43 13.00 8.40
C MET A 1 0.70 14.44 7.96
N MET A 2 1.71 14.72 7.12
CA MET A 2 2.11 16.09 6.72
C MET A 2 1.05 16.87 5.90
N TRP A 3 0.17 16.17 5.17
CA TRP A 3 -0.88 16.77 4.33
C TRP A 3 -1.98 17.49 5.12
N ILE A 4 -2.32 16.98 6.32
CA ILE A 4 -3.36 17.59 7.17
C ILE A 4 -2.91 18.97 7.64
N TYR A 5 -1.64 19.12 8.03
CA TYR A 5 -1.10 20.42 8.46
C TYR A 5 -1.01 21.43 7.32
N CYS A 6 -0.66 20.98 6.10
CA CYS A 6 -0.65 21.82 4.91
C CYS A 6 -2.07 22.31 4.56
N PHE A 7 -3.06 21.43 4.66
CA PHE A 7 -4.46 21.77 4.42
C PHE A 7 -5.02 22.72 5.50
N LEU A 8 -4.65 22.49 6.77
CA LEU A 8 -5.03 23.36 7.88
C LEU A 8 -4.44 24.77 7.72
N ALA A 9 -3.16 24.87 7.35
CA ALA A 9 -2.50 26.16 7.10
C ALA A 9 -3.15 26.92 5.93
N PHE A 10 -3.56 26.21 4.87
CA PHE A 10 -4.26 26.81 3.73
C PHE A 10 -5.67 27.32 4.12
N ILE A 11 -6.41 26.57 4.93
CA ILE A 11 -7.71 27.02 5.46
C ILE A 11 -7.55 28.28 6.30
N VAL A 12 -6.57 28.32 7.21
CA VAL A 12 -6.30 29.51 8.04
C VAL A 12 -5.95 30.73 7.17
N PHE A 13 -5.14 30.53 6.12
CA PHE A 13 -4.83 31.59 5.15
C PHE A 13 -6.07 32.10 4.42
N LEU A 14 -6.95 31.22 3.95
CA LEU A 14 -8.21 31.61 3.29
C LEU A 14 -9.13 32.41 4.22
N ILE A 15 -9.23 32.02 5.49
CA ILE A 15 -10.03 32.74 6.49
C ILE A 15 -9.48 34.16 6.69
N LEU A 16 -8.16 34.31 6.84
CA LEU A 16 -7.51 35.63 6.96
C LEU A 16 -7.70 36.49 5.71
N LEU A 17 -7.65 35.88 4.52
CA LEU A 17 -7.89 36.57 3.25
C LEU A 17 -9.34 37.07 3.12
N ILE A 18 -10.31 36.25 3.53
CA ILE A 18 -11.73 36.64 3.55
C ILE A 18 -11.96 37.79 4.53
N ILE A 19 -11.41 37.70 5.75
CA ILE A 19 -11.49 38.78 6.75
C ILE A 19 -10.87 40.06 6.19
N TYR A 20 -9.65 39.99 5.62
CA TYR A 20 -8.96 41.13 5.01
C TYR A 20 -9.81 41.81 3.93
N LEU A 21 -10.40 41.03 3.01
CA LEU A 21 -11.28 41.58 1.96
C LEU A 21 -12.52 42.26 2.54
N PHE A 22 -13.12 41.71 3.60
CA PHE A 22 -14.28 42.30 4.27
C PHE A 22 -13.93 43.57 5.06
N THR A 23 -12.79 43.60 5.78
CA THR A 23 -12.33 44.78 6.53
C THR A 23 -11.98 45.93 5.57
N HIS A 24 -11.37 45.61 4.43
CA HIS A 24 -10.93 46.60 3.44
C HIS A 24 -12.07 47.17 2.58
N LYS A 25 -13.22 46.48 2.49
CA LYS A 25 -14.42 47.05 1.83
C LYS A 25 -14.95 48.31 2.53
N LYS A 26 -14.59 48.54 3.81
CA LYS A 26 -15.04 49.70 4.59
C LYS A 26 -14.11 50.91 4.58
N THR A 27 -12.87 50.81 4.11
CA THR A 27 -11.91 51.93 4.12
C THR A 27 -11.57 52.37 2.69
N LYS A 28 -12.25 53.43 2.24
CA LYS A 28 -11.87 54.19 1.05
C LYS A 28 -10.54 54.91 1.31
N GLY A 29 -9.43 54.25 1.03
CA GLY A 29 -8.11 54.89 0.98
C GLY A 29 -7.02 54.05 1.61
N THR A 30 -6.40 53.18 0.82
CA THR A 30 -5.12 52.56 1.18
C THR A 30 -4.04 52.93 0.17
N LYS A 31 -2.87 53.26 0.71
CA LYS A 31 -1.70 53.69 -0.05
C LYS A 31 -1.19 52.54 -0.92
N LYS A 32 -0.86 52.85 -2.18
CA LYS A 32 -0.47 51.92 -3.27
C LYS A 32 0.55 50.80 -2.92
N PRO A 33 1.56 50.94 -2.02
CA PRO A 33 2.56 49.88 -1.84
C PRO A 33 2.04 48.64 -1.10
N PHE A 34 1.01 48.76 -0.25
CA PHE A 34 0.55 47.62 0.56
C PHE A 34 -0.18 46.56 -0.27
N ARG A 35 -0.83 46.99 -1.36
CA ARG A 35 -1.60 46.13 -2.26
C ARG A 35 -0.71 45.20 -3.10
N PHE A 36 0.51 45.63 -3.43
CA PHE A 36 1.50 44.83 -4.13
C PHE A 36 2.12 43.76 -3.23
N LEU A 37 2.38 44.08 -1.96
CA LEU A 37 2.96 43.14 -1.00
C LEU A 37 2.02 41.95 -0.74
N VAL A 38 0.72 42.22 -0.57
CA VAL A 38 -0.30 41.17 -0.35
C VAL A 38 -0.50 40.30 -1.60
N TRP A 39 -0.48 40.89 -2.79
CA TRP A 39 -0.54 40.14 -4.05
C TRP A 39 0.70 39.27 -4.29
N GLY A 40 1.89 39.78 -4.00
CA GLY A 40 3.15 39.04 -4.14
C GLY A 40 3.22 37.83 -3.21
N VAL A 41 2.84 38.00 -1.95
CA VAL A 41 2.80 36.88 -0.97
C VAL A 41 1.76 35.84 -1.36
N GLY A 42 0.60 36.26 -1.86
CA GLY A 42 -0.46 35.34 -2.31
C GLY A 42 -0.08 34.49 -3.53
N ILE A 43 0.61 35.08 -4.51
CA ILE A 43 1.10 34.32 -5.68
C ILE A 43 2.20 33.34 -5.26
N LEU A 44 3.10 33.75 -4.37
CA LEU A 44 4.19 32.91 -3.87
C LEU A 44 3.67 31.70 -3.08
N THR A 45 2.64 31.87 -2.24
CA THR A 45 2.02 30.74 -1.53
C THR A 45 1.28 29.78 -2.45
N ILE A 46 0.62 30.28 -3.50
CA ILE A 46 -0.03 29.42 -4.51
C ILE A 46 1.00 28.62 -5.30
N ALA A 47 2.12 29.23 -5.69
CA ALA A 47 3.20 28.55 -6.40
C ALA A 47 3.86 27.47 -5.52
N LEU A 48 4.11 27.75 -4.24
CA LEU A 48 4.64 26.77 -3.29
C LEU A 48 3.64 25.64 -3.00
N PHE A 49 2.35 25.93 -2.94
CA PHE A 49 1.30 24.92 -2.76
C PHE A 49 1.19 24.00 -3.99
N ALA A 50 1.23 24.56 -5.20
CA ALA A 50 1.26 23.78 -6.43
C ALA A 50 2.51 22.88 -6.51
N ALA A 51 3.68 23.39 -6.11
CA ALA A 51 4.91 22.59 -6.02
C ALA A 51 4.78 21.47 -4.98
N ALA A 52 4.18 21.73 -3.81
CA ALA A 52 3.91 20.73 -2.78
C ALA A 52 2.88 19.67 -3.20
N CYS A 53 1.95 20.00 -4.11
CA CYS A 53 1.01 19.05 -4.71
C CYS A 53 1.65 18.15 -5.79
N ILE A 54 2.74 18.59 -6.42
CA ILE A 54 3.47 17.83 -7.44
C ILE A 54 4.59 16.98 -6.82
N LEU A 55 5.07 17.34 -5.62
CA LEU A 55 5.97 16.47 -4.86
C LEU A 55 5.23 15.17 -4.54
N PRO A 56 5.76 14.00 -4.95
CA PRO A 56 5.13 12.74 -4.64
C PRO A 56 5.07 12.61 -3.12
N ALA A 57 3.87 12.63 -2.56
CA ALA A 57 3.63 12.00 -1.27
C ALA A 57 4.15 10.56 -1.39
N ASP A 58 4.71 10.02 -0.30
CA ASP A 58 5.16 8.62 -0.16
C ASP A 58 4.01 7.62 -0.44
N ASN A 59 3.53 7.59 -1.68
CA ASN A 59 2.53 6.70 -2.22
C ASN A 59 3.21 5.42 -2.73
N GLN A 60 4.54 5.32 -2.62
CA GLN A 60 5.30 4.16 -3.05
C GLN A 60 4.81 2.91 -2.34
N ASP A 61 4.60 2.95 -1.02
CA ASP A 61 4.11 1.78 -0.25
C ASP A 61 2.66 1.40 -0.59
N GLU A 62 1.80 2.38 -0.84
CA GLU A 62 0.42 2.12 -1.28
C GLU A 62 0.37 1.57 -2.72
N SER A 63 1.23 2.07 -3.60
CA SER A 63 1.35 1.57 -4.99
C SER A 63 1.94 0.16 -5.04
N LEU A 64 2.94 -0.13 -4.20
CA LEU A 64 3.55 -1.45 -4.05
C LEU A 64 2.52 -2.46 -3.53
N SER A 65 1.76 -2.12 -2.48
CA SER A 65 0.74 -3.02 -1.94
C SER A 65 -0.41 -3.30 -2.91
N LYS A 66 -0.85 -2.31 -3.69
CA LYS A 66 -1.85 -2.52 -4.77
C LYS A 66 -1.33 -3.42 -5.88
N GLN A 67 -0.09 -3.22 -6.30
CA GLN A 67 0.55 -4.06 -7.31
C GLN A 67 0.69 -5.51 -6.80
N GLU A 68 1.10 -5.70 -5.55
CA GLU A 68 1.23 -7.03 -4.95
C GLU A 68 -0.10 -7.75 -4.86
N SER A 69 -1.18 -7.06 -4.46
CA SER A 69 -2.52 -7.63 -4.41
C SER A 69 -3.03 -8.02 -5.80
N THR A 70 -2.75 -7.19 -6.81
CA THR A 70 -3.11 -7.46 -8.21
C THR A 70 -2.39 -8.70 -8.74
N GLU A 71 -1.08 -8.80 -8.52
CA GLU A 71 -0.29 -9.97 -8.93
C GLU A 71 -0.70 -11.23 -8.17
N TYR A 72 -0.97 -11.13 -6.87
CA TYR A 72 -1.51 -12.25 -6.08
C TYR A 72 -2.82 -12.79 -6.67
N TYR A 73 -3.74 -11.89 -7.04
CA TYR A 73 -5.01 -12.29 -7.66
C TYR A 73 -4.81 -12.91 -9.04
N ARG A 74 -3.90 -12.35 -9.86
CA ARG A 74 -3.56 -12.90 -11.18
C ARG A 74 -3.02 -14.33 -11.06
N ILE A 75 -2.09 -14.56 -10.13
CA ILE A 75 -1.46 -15.86 -9.91
C ILE A 75 -2.49 -16.87 -9.39
N SER A 76 -3.24 -16.54 -8.34
CA SER A 76 -4.28 -17.44 -7.81
C SER A 76 -5.34 -17.79 -8.84
N THR A 77 -5.76 -16.83 -9.68
CA THR A 77 -6.69 -17.07 -10.79
C THR A 77 -6.10 -18.01 -11.84
N ALA A 78 -4.83 -17.83 -12.20
CA ALA A 78 -4.14 -18.72 -13.14
C ALA A 78 -4.06 -20.17 -12.61
N ILE A 79 -3.69 -20.34 -11.34
CA ILE A 79 -3.68 -21.65 -10.66
C ILE A 79 -5.07 -22.30 -10.69
N ASN A 80 -6.12 -21.56 -10.33
CA ASN A 80 -7.50 -22.07 -10.33
C ASN A 80 -8.00 -22.46 -11.72
N ASN A 81 -7.54 -21.76 -12.75
CA ASN A 81 -7.85 -22.07 -14.16
C ASN A 81 -6.97 -23.20 -14.73
N GLY A 82 -6.12 -23.85 -13.93
CA GLY A 82 -5.23 -24.91 -14.38
C GLY A 82 -4.07 -24.43 -15.27
N LYS A 83 -3.76 -23.13 -15.27
CA LYS A 83 -2.64 -22.55 -16.02
C LYS A 83 -1.43 -22.48 -15.10
N PHE A 84 -0.55 -23.48 -15.22
CA PHE A 84 0.59 -23.65 -14.32
C PHE A 84 1.92 -23.13 -14.88
N ASP A 85 1.95 -22.69 -16.14
CA ASP A 85 3.14 -22.16 -16.79
C ASP A 85 3.72 -20.98 -15.99
N HIS A 86 5.00 -21.10 -15.62
CA HIS A 86 5.75 -20.08 -14.88
C HIS A 86 5.17 -19.68 -13.51
N ILE A 87 4.14 -20.36 -12.97
CA ILE A 87 3.50 -19.92 -11.72
C ILE A 87 4.47 -19.89 -10.54
N LEU A 88 5.35 -20.89 -10.42
CA LEU A 88 6.36 -20.89 -9.35
C LEU A 88 7.32 -19.70 -9.49
N LEU A 89 7.70 -19.35 -10.72
CA LEU A 89 8.53 -18.19 -10.99
C LEU A 89 7.80 -16.88 -10.65
N ASP A 90 6.51 -16.79 -10.99
CA ASP A 90 5.68 -15.63 -10.68
C ASP A 90 5.51 -15.47 -9.15
N ILE A 91 5.34 -16.57 -8.42
CA ILE A 91 5.30 -16.57 -6.95
C ILE A 91 6.64 -16.10 -6.39
N ASP A 92 7.77 -16.64 -6.85
CA ASP A 92 9.09 -16.26 -6.35
C ASP A 92 9.47 -14.82 -6.75
N LYS A 93 8.95 -14.30 -7.87
CA LYS A 93 9.10 -12.89 -8.24
C LYS A 93 8.31 -11.97 -7.31
N LEU A 94 7.10 -12.38 -6.93
CA LEU A 94 6.22 -11.61 -6.05
C LEU A 94 6.66 -11.69 -4.58
N PHE A 95 7.03 -12.88 -4.12
CA PHE A 95 7.47 -13.20 -2.77
C PHE A 95 8.77 -14.00 -2.80
N PRO A 96 9.93 -13.33 -2.94
CA PRO A 96 11.23 -13.99 -3.08
C PRO A 96 11.60 -14.83 -1.84
N PRO A 97 12.11 -16.06 -2.03
CA PRO A 97 12.46 -16.96 -0.91
C PRO A 97 13.74 -16.55 -0.17
N ASP A 98 14.58 -15.71 -0.78
CA ASP A 98 15.87 -15.24 -0.28
C ASP A 98 15.77 -13.92 0.49
N LYS A 99 14.57 -13.33 0.57
CA LYS A 99 14.32 -12.09 1.31
C LYS A 99 13.62 -12.37 2.63
N ASP A 100 13.94 -11.54 3.61
CA ASP A 100 13.20 -11.48 4.86
C ASP A 100 11.84 -10.84 4.59
N LEU A 101 10.80 -11.67 4.49
CA LEU A 101 9.43 -11.25 4.23
C LEU A 101 8.73 -11.03 5.57
N ASN A 102 7.90 -10.00 5.69
CA ASN A 102 7.02 -9.89 6.85
C ASN A 102 6.00 -11.05 6.91
N SER A 103 5.40 -11.26 8.08
CA SER A 103 4.45 -12.36 8.32
C SER A 103 3.31 -12.42 7.30
N ILE A 104 2.72 -11.28 6.92
CA ILE A 104 1.63 -11.22 5.92
C ILE A 104 2.10 -11.74 4.55
N ARG A 105 3.27 -11.31 4.10
CA ARG A 105 3.86 -11.75 2.82
C ARG A 105 4.27 -13.22 2.87
N GLN A 106 4.79 -13.69 3.99
CA GLN A 106 5.08 -15.11 4.20
C GLN A 106 3.79 -15.96 4.11
N THR A 107 2.71 -15.54 4.77
CA THR A 107 1.40 -16.22 4.68
C THR A 107 0.84 -16.22 3.26
N ASN A 108 0.91 -15.08 2.56
CA ASN A 108 0.45 -14.99 1.17
C ASN A 108 1.25 -15.93 0.25
N ARG A 109 2.57 -15.99 0.41
CA ARG A 109 3.43 -16.93 -0.31
C ARG A 109 3.04 -18.38 -0.04
N PHE A 110 2.84 -18.72 1.24
CA PHE A 110 2.39 -20.05 1.65
C PHE A 110 1.06 -20.44 0.97
N MET A 111 0.06 -19.55 0.98
CA MET A 111 -1.24 -19.81 0.38
C MET A 111 -1.15 -20.10 -1.12
N LEU A 112 -0.36 -19.32 -1.88
CA LEU A 112 -0.19 -19.54 -3.32
C LEU A 112 0.53 -20.86 -3.62
N LEU A 113 1.60 -21.17 -2.88
CA LEU A 113 2.34 -22.42 -3.07
C LEU A 113 1.50 -23.64 -2.72
N ARG A 114 0.76 -23.58 -1.60
CA ARG A 114 -0.17 -24.64 -1.21
C ARG A 114 -1.21 -24.85 -2.31
N LEU A 115 -1.86 -23.78 -2.77
CA LEU A 115 -2.86 -23.85 -3.83
C LEU A 115 -2.28 -24.46 -5.11
N TYR A 116 -1.06 -24.08 -5.48
CA TYR A 116 -0.37 -24.63 -6.64
C TYR A 116 -0.11 -26.14 -6.50
N TYR A 117 0.44 -26.59 -5.38
CA TYR A 117 0.73 -28.02 -5.17
C TYR A 117 -0.56 -28.85 -5.06
N GLU A 118 -1.58 -28.31 -4.42
CA GLU A 118 -2.90 -28.92 -4.34
C GLU A 118 -3.52 -29.10 -5.74
N LYS A 119 -3.48 -28.07 -6.60
CA LYS A 119 -4.06 -28.13 -7.96
C LYS A 119 -3.23 -28.96 -8.94
N THR A 120 -1.93 -29.06 -8.75
CA THR A 120 -1.05 -29.90 -9.57
C THR A 120 -1.00 -31.36 -9.10
N GLY A 121 -1.48 -31.65 -7.89
CA GLY A 121 -1.42 -32.97 -7.28
C GLY A 121 -0.03 -33.36 -6.77
N ASP A 122 0.91 -32.41 -6.63
CA ASP A 122 2.25 -32.65 -6.08
C ASP A 122 2.21 -32.74 -4.54
N THR A 123 1.67 -33.85 -4.05
CA THR A 123 1.49 -34.12 -2.61
C THR A 123 2.81 -34.19 -1.85
N LYS A 124 3.91 -34.53 -2.53
CA LYS A 124 5.25 -34.57 -1.93
C LYS A 124 5.71 -33.17 -1.56
N LYS A 125 5.61 -32.21 -2.49
CA LYS A 125 5.97 -30.82 -2.23
C LYS A 125 4.96 -30.13 -1.31
N GLU A 126 3.66 -30.45 -1.43
CA GLU A 126 2.65 -29.93 -0.50
C GLU A 126 2.99 -30.34 0.94
N LYS A 127 3.29 -31.63 1.18
CA LYS A 127 3.66 -32.11 2.52
C LYS A 127 4.94 -31.48 3.04
N GLN A 128 5.93 -31.28 2.18
CA GLN A 128 7.16 -30.58 2.54
C GLN A 128 6.86 -29.13 2.98
N LEU A 129 6.12 -28.39 2.16
CA LEU A 129 5.72 -27.00 2.44
C LEU A 129 4.98 -26.90 3.78
N LEU A 130 4.01 -27.78 4.04
CA LEU A 130 3.24 -27.78 5.28
C LEU A 130 4.12 -28.09 6.50
N THR A 131 5.09 -29.01 6.37
CA THR A 131 6.02 -29.38 7.44
C THR A 131 7.03 -28.27 7.75
N GLU A 132 7.47 -27.53 6.74
CA GLU A 132 8.32 -26.35 6.93
C GLU A 132 7.52 -25.22 7.60
N THR A 133 6.28 -24.99 7.14
CA THR A 133 5.38 -23.96 7.70
C THR A 133 5.03 -24.25 9.15
N SER A 134 4.80 -25.52 9.53
CA SER A 134 4.48 -25.89 10.92
C SER A 134 5.59 -25.57 11.92
N LYS A 135 6.82 -25.32 11.45
CA LYS A 135 7.96 -24.92 12.30
C LYS A 135 8.13 -23.40 12.38
N ASN A 136 7.43 -22.64 11.55
CA ASN A 136 7.51 -21.18 11.51
C ASN A 136 6.48 -20.58 12.49
N SER A 137 6.94 -20.07 13.63
CA SER A 137 6.07 -19.50 14.66
C SER A 137 5.35 -18.22 14.23
N GLU A 138 5.90 -17.45 13.29
CA GLU A 138 5.27 -16.21 12.84
C GLU A 138 4.01 -16.48 12.04
N ILE A 139 4.06 -17.49 11.16
CA ILE A 139 2.93 -17.93 10.34
C ILE A 139 1.93 -18.74 11.20
N MET A 140 2.42 -19.62 12.07
CA MET A 140 1.59 -20.50 12.91
C MET A 140 0.86 -19.79 14.06
N ASN A 141 1.12 -18.50 14.28
CA ASN A 141 0.37 -17.67 15.21
C ASN A 141 -1.03 -17.30 14.66
N ASP A 142 -1.25 -17.45 13.36
CA ASP A 142 -2.57 -17.28 12.75
C ASP A 142 -3.39 -18.58 12.86
N ASP A 143 -4.50 -18.54 13.60
CA ASP A 143 -5.34 -19.71 13.86
C ASP A 143 -5.88 -20.37 12.57
N VAL A 144 -6.18 -19.55 11.55
CA VAL A 144 -6.67 -20.04 10.25
C VAL A 144 -5.59 -20.84 9.55
N THR A 145 -4.39 -20.27 9.43
CA THR A 145 -3.24 -20.92 8.79
C THR A 145 -2.84 -22.18 9.53
N LYS A 146 -2.82 -22.13 10.87
CA LYS A 146 -2.58 -23.29 11.72
C LYS A 146 -3.59 -24.40 11.45
N GLY A 147 -4.89 -24.09 11.42
CA GLY A 147 -5.95 -25.05 11.10
C GLY A 147 -5.72 -25.73 9.75
N ILE A 148 -5.44 -24.94 8.71
CA ILE A 148 -5.15 -25.44 7.35
C ILE A 148 -3.95 -26.38 7.36
N VAL A 149 -2.85 -26.00 8.03
CA VAL A 149 -1.62 -26.80 8.07
C VAL A 149 -1.85 -28.13 8.77
N GLU A 150 -2.49 -28.11 9.94
CA GLU A 150 -2.72 -29.31 10.75
C GLU A 150 -3.72 -30.27 10.08
N GLU A 151 -4.78 -29.76 9.47
CA GLU A 151 -5.78 -30.56 8.76
C GLU A 151 -5.16 -31.22 7.52
N ARG A 152 -4.50 -30.45 6.66
CA ARG A 152 -3.90 -30.99 5.43
C ARG A 152 -2.77 -31.97 5.70
N LEU A 153 -1.97 -31.75 6.75
CA LEU A 153 -0.97 -32.73 7.16
C LEU A 153 -1.57 -34.05 7.64
N LYS A 154 -2.80 -34.06 8.17
CA LYS A 154 -3.51 -35.30 8.54
C LYS A 154 -4.04 -36.02 7.31
N GLU A 155 -4.54 -35.29 6.31
CA GLU A 155 -5.05 -35.87 5.07
C GLU A 155 -3.94 -36.48 4.18
N LEU A 156 -2.73 -35.91 4.22
CA LEU A 156 -1.57 -36.36 3.45
C LEU A 156 -0.71 -37.41 4.18
N LYS A 157 -1.20 -37.98 5.30
CA LYS A 157 -0.55 -39.08 6.03
C LYS A 157 -0.96 -40.43 5.47
#